data_AF-A0A3N6NNM3-F1
#
_entry.id   AF-A0A3N6NNM3-F1
#
_cell.length_a   1.000
_cell.length_b   1.000
_cell.length_c   1.000
_cell.angle_alpha   90.00
_cell.angle_beta   90.00
_cell.angle_gamma   90.00
#
_symmetry.space_group_name_H-M   'P 1'
#
loop_
_entity.id
_entity.type
_entity.pdbx_description
1 polymer ?
#
loop_
_entity_poly.entity_id
_entity_poly.type
_entity_poly.pdbx_seq_one_letter_code
_entity_poly.pdbx_strand_id
1 'polypeptide(L)' 'MSVPPEYVVEIDTKADLSEVSNPLGYYQEKTEELINLASKKIIWIFTETEKIMVAEKGSKKWKYLLGSGDRIL' A
#
# COMPACT_ATOMS: atom_id res chain seq x y z
N MET A 1 18.02 19.02 2.15
CA MET A 1 17.41 18.23 1.05
C MET A 1 16.71 17.05 1.69
N SER A 2 15.43 16.83 1.38
CA SER A 2 14.69 15.65 1.84
C SER A 2 14.92 14.53 0.83
N VAL A 3 15.63 13.48 1.21
CA VAL A 3 15.74 12.27 0.39
C VAL A 3 14.44 11.49 0.57
N PRO A 4 13.70 11.19 -0.52
CA PRO A 4 12.47 10.43 -0.41
C PRO A 4 12.75 9.00 0.07
N PRO A 5 11.81 8.39 0.82
CA PRO A 5 11.98 7.02 1.29
C PRO A 5 12.03 6.05 0.09
N GLU A 6 12.89 5.04 0.15
CA GLU A 6 12.90 4.00 -0.89
C GLU A 6 11.70 3.05 -0.77
N TYR A 7 11.24 2.83 0.47
CA TYR A 7 10.14 1.94 0.82
C TYR A 7 9.19 2.66 1.77
N VAL A 8 7.89 2.50 1.55
CA VAL A 8 6.85 2.97 2.48
C VAL A 8 6.01 1.78 2.90
N VAL A 9 5.78 1.65 4.20
CA VAL A 9 4.88 0.66 4.78
C VAL A 9 3.69 1.41 5.36
N GLU A 10 2.50 1.10 4.87
CA GLU A 10 1.23 1.62 5.36
C GLU A 10 0.42 0.48 5.98
N ILE A 11 -0.28 0.78 7.07
CA ILE A 11 -1.20 -0.15 7.74
C ILE A 11 -2.56 0.53 7.72
N ASP A 12 -3.62 -0.21 7.37
CA ASP A 12 -5.00 0.30 7.24
C ASP A 12 -5.67 0.74 8.55
N THR A 13 -4.90 0.91 9.63
CA THR A 13 -5.38 1.23 10.98
C THR A 13 -5.74 2.70 11.22
N LYS A 14 -5.60 3.58 10.20
CA LYS A 14 -5.78 5.03 10.37
C LYS A 14 -7.00 5.62 9.68
N ALA A 15 -7.73 4.85 8.88
CA ALA A 15 -8.89 5.36 8.19
C ALA A 15 -10.14 4.75 8.82
N ASP A 16 -10.92 5.57 9.51
CA ASP A 16 -12.33 5.27 9.70
C ASP A 16 -12.99 5.33 8.31
N LEU A 17 -12.99 4.19 7.61
CA LEU A 17 -13.53 4.07 6.27
C LEU A 17 -15.05 3.93 6.29
N SER A 18 -15.70 4.01 7.45
CA SER A 18 -17.15 3.98 7.55
C SER A 18 -17.81 5.14 6.77
N GLU A 19 -17.10 6.27 6.64
CA GLU A 19 -17.54 7.42 5.82
C GLU A 19 -17.01 7.38 4.37
N VAL A 20 -16.10 6.46 4.05
CA VAL A 20 -15.54 6.33 2.70
C VAL A 20 -16.44 5.41 1.89
N SER A 21 -17.25 6.00 1.03
CA SER A 21 -18.19 5.29 0.15
C SER A 21 -17.52 4.29 -0.82
N ASN A 22 -16.22 4.46 -1.10
CA ASN A 22 -15.42 3.55 -1.92
C ASN A 22 -14.02 3.32 -1.32
N PRO A 23 -13.86 2.38 -0.38
CA PRO A 23 -12.59 2.07 0.27
C PRO A 23 -11.48 1.70 -0.72
N LEU A 24 -11.83 1.01 -1.81
CA LEU A 24 -10.86 0.61 -2.82
C LEU A 24 -10.24 1.82 -3.55
N GLY A 25 -11.06 2.82 -3.86
CA GLY A 25 -10.59 4.07 -4.49
C GLY A 25 -9.60 4.81 -3.60
N TYR A 26 -9.89 4.90 -2.30
CA TYR A 26 -8.98 5.53 -1.33
C TYR A 26 -7.59 4.90 -1.32
N TYR A 27 -7.51 3.57 -1.26
CA TYR A 27 -6.22 2.87 -1.26
C TYR A 27 -5.46 3.07 -2.58
N GLN A 28 -6.17 3.12 -3.71
CA GLN A 28 -5.57 3.36 -5.03
C GLN A 28 -4.97 4.76 -5.11
N GLU A 29 -5.77 5.79 -4.84
CA GLU A 29 -5.35 7.20 -4.91
C GLU A 29 -4.14 7.46 -4.00
N LYS A 30 -4.19 6.99 -2.74
CA LYS A 30 -3.09 7.16 -1.80
C LYS A 30 -1.82 6.41 -2.23
N THR A 31 -1.96 5.22 -2.80
CA THR A 31 -0.81 4.46 -3.31
C THR A 31 -0.16 5.17 -4.49
N GLU A 32 -0.96 5.74 -5.40
CA GLU A 32 -0.46 6.53 -6.53
C GLU A 32 0.26 7.80 -6.08
N GLU A 33 -0.27 8.50 -5.08
CA GLU A 33 0.40 9.66 -4.49
C GLU A 33 1.77 9.27 -3.91
N LEU A 34 1.83 8.26 -3.05
CA LEU A 34 3.05 7.84 -2.37
C LEU A 34 4.13 7.30 -3.32
N ILE A 35 3.75 6.61 -4.40
CA ILE A 35 4.69 6.07 -5.37
C ILE A 35 5.25 7.16 -6.31
N ASN A 36 4.43 8.17 -6.60
CA ASN A 36 4.84 9.34 -7.38
C ASN A 36 5.79 10.24 -6.59
N LEU A 37 5.58 10.39 -5.29
CA LEU A 37 6.43 11.15 -4.35
C LEU A 37 7.81 10.51 -4.06
N ALA A 38 8.18 9.48 -4.83
CA ALA A 38 9.53 8.92 -5.00
C ALA A 38 9.88 7.63 -4.23
N SER A 39 8.87 6.92 -3.74
CA SER A 39 9.02 5.55 -3.24
C SER A 39 9.28 4.56 -4.38
N LYS A 40 10.26 3.67 -4.23
CA LYS A 40 10.47 2.54 -5.16
C LYS A 40 9.36 1.49 -4.98
N LYS A 41 8.89 1.31 -3.75
CA LYS A 41 7.88 0.31 -3.39
C LYS A 41 7.00 0.78 -2.23
N ILE A 42 5.69 0.52 -2.33
CA ILE A 42 4.71 0.70 -1.26
C ILE A 42 4.23 -0.69 -0.82
N ILE A 43 4.19 -0.92 0.50
CA ILE A 43 3.69 -2.15 1.10
C ILE A 43 2.51 -1.78 2.01
N TRP A 44 1.32 -2.26 1.66
CA TRP A 44 0.12 -2.11 2.48
C TRP A 44 -0.13 -3.37 3.27
N ILE A 45 -0.41 -3.23 4.56
CA ILE A 45 -0.90 -4.29 5.43
C ILE A 45 -2.38 -4.03 5.70
N PHE A 46 -3.23 -4.90 5.17
CA PHE A 46 -4.67 -4.86 5.41
C PHE A 46 -5.01 -5.78 6.58
N THR A 47 -5.35 -5.20 7.72
CA THR A 47 -5.56 -5.92 8.97
C THR A 47 -6.85 -6.74 8.96
N GLU A 48 -7.93 -6.22 8.37
CA GLU A 48 -9.22 -6.92 8.32
C GLU A 48 -9.16 -8.20 7.47
N THR A 49 -8.43 -8.15 6.35
CA THR A 49 -8.35 -9.28 5.41
C THR A 49 -7.10 -10.12 5.57
N GLU A 50 -6.19 -9.73 6.49
CA GLU A 50 -4.87 -10.34 6.67
C GLU A 50 -4.08 -10.46 5.35
N LYS A 51 -4.22 -9.46 4.48
CA LYS A 51 -3.57 -9.41 3.16
C LYS A 51 -2.51 -8.33 3.12
N ILE A 52 -1.51 -8.57 2.28
CA ILE A 52 -0.45 -7.59 2.02
C ILE A 52 -0.48 -7.23 0.55
N MET A 53 -0.50 -5.93 0.24
CA MET A 53 -0.36 -5.46 -1.13
C MET A 53 1.00 -4.81 -1.35
N VAL A 54 1.65 -5.15 -2.46
CA VAL A 54 2.92 -4.59 -2.88
C VAL A 54 2.75 -3.86 -4.21
N ALA A 55 3.00 -2.56 -4.22
CA ALA A 55 3.04 -1.72 -5.40
C ALA A 55 4.48 -1.27 -5.69
N GLU A 56 4.95 -1.45 -6.92
CA GLU A 56 6.32 -1.11 -7.36
C GLU A 56 6.27 -0.01 -8.41
N LYS A 57 7.17 0.98 -8.30
CA LYS A 57 7.21 2.11 -9.22
C LYS A 57 7.50 1.64 -10.64
N GLY A 58 6.66 2.06 -11.59
CA GLY A 58 6.75 1.64 -12.99
C GLY A 58 6.10 0.29 -13.31
N SER A 59 5.60 -0.45 -12.30
CA SER A 59 4.79 -1.64 -12.55
C SER A 59 3.35 -1.27 -12.90
N LYS A 60 2.79 -1.96 -13.90
CA LYS A 60 1.37 -1.86 -14.27
C LYS A 60 0.45 -2.75 -13.42
N LYS A 61 1.02 -3.56 -12.52
CA LYS A 61 0.29 -4.52 -11.69
C LYS A 61 0.79 -4.49 -10.26
N TRP A 62 -0.14 -4.55 -9.31
CA TRP A 62 0.16 -4.70 -7.88
C TRP A 62 -0.07 -6.15 -7.46
N LYS A 63 0.72 -6.62 -6.50
CA LYS A 63 0.66 -8.01 -6.01
C LYS A 63 -0.04 -8.02 -4.66
N TYR A 64 -0.97 -8.95 -4.47
CA TYR A 64 -1.61 -9.23 -3.18
C TYR A 64 -1.12 -10.59 -2.68
N LEU A 65 -0.61 -10.62 -1.45
CA LEU A 65 -0.09 -11.79 -0.76
C LEU A 65 -1.03 -12.15 0.41
N LEU A 66 -1.13 -13.43 0.73
CA LEU A 66 -1.88 -13.92 1.88
C LEU A 66 -0.97 -13.91 3.11
N GLY A 67 -1.50 -13.50 4.27
CA GLY A 67 -0.76 -13.40 5.53
C GLY A 67 -0.22 -14.72 6.08
N SER A 68 -0.54 -15.86 5.47
CA SER A 68 -0.14 -17.19 5.90
C SER A 68 0.92 -17.82 4.98
N GLY A 69 2.18 -17.39 5.15
CA GLY A 69 3.35 -18.19 4.74
C GLY A 69 4.25 -17.63 3.66
N ASP A 70 3.86 -16.56 2.97
CA ASP A 70 4.73 -15.91 1.97
C ASP A 70 5.70 -14.96 2.69
N ARG A 71 6.97 -15.38 2.82
CA ARG A 71 8.04 -14.52 3.35
C ARG A 71 8.20 -13.31 2.45
N ILE A 72 7.94 -12.13 3.00
CA ILE A 72 8.17 -10.84 2.33
C ILE A 72 9.57 -10.35 2.71
N LEU A 73 10.61 -11.09 2.31
CA LEU A 73 12.01 -10.67 2.33
C LEU A 73 12.75 -11.34 1.17
#